data_AF-A0A953ZAQ6-F1
#
_entry.id   AF-A0A953ZAQ6-F1
#
_cell.length_a   1.000
_cell.length_b   1.000
_cell.length_c   1.000
_cell.angle_alpha   90.00
_cell.angle_beta   90.00
_cell.angle_gamma   90.00
#
_symmetry.space_group_name_H-M   'P 1'
#
loop_
_entity.id
_entity.type
_entity.pdbx_description
1 polymer ?
#
loop_
_entity_poly.entity_id
_entity_poly.type
_entity_poly.pdbx_seq_one_letter_code
_entity_poly.pdbx_strand_id
1 'polypeptide(L)'
;PDPLAGSYLVEQLTDELEQKASELITKVDDRGGSIGAIEQKFMQGEIARAALQYQRAVEKGDAVVVGVNKFQTQNDIEPQLLQIDAEAAQKQQARLAEFRAQRDDKAVADGLYSLQEAAKGDENLVPKIINALRAKATLGEVCDTMRGVFGEYRDS
;
A
#
# COMPACT_ATOMS: atom_id res chain seq x y z
N PRO A 1 -30.87 9.38 -3.72
CA PRO A 1 -31.01 10.13 -5.00
C PRO A 1 -29.70 10.85 -5.31
N ASP A 2 -29.24 10.79 -6.56
CA ASP A 2 -28.07 11.54 -7.01
C ASP A 2 -28.49 12.96 -7.41
N PRO A 3 -28.05 14.01 -6.67
CA PRO A 3 -28.49 15.39 -6.91
C PRO A 3 -27.97 16.00 -8.22
N LEU A 4 -26.96 15.40 -8.86
CA LEU A 4 -26.39 15.89 -10.12
C LEU A 4 -26.96 15.17 -11.35
N ALA A 5 -27.75 14.12 -11.15
CA ALA A 5 -28.34 13.33 -12.23
C ALA A 5 -29.18 14.19 -13.18
N GLY A 6 -28.96 14.00 -14.48
CA GLY A 6 -29.61 14.75 -15.56
C GLY A 6 -28.95 16.11 -15.87
N SER A 7 -27.89 16.51 -15.15
CA SER A 7 -27.07 17.65 -15.54
C SER A 7 -26.30 17.32 -16.81
N TYR A 8 -26.68 17.91 -17.95
CA TYR A 8 -26.06 17.64 -19.25
C TYR A 8 -24.52 17.67 -19.22
N LEU A 9 -23.92 18.65 -18.53
CA LEU A 9 -22.47 18.75 -18.41
C LEU A 9 -21.88 17.59 -17.61
N VAL A 10 -22.47 17.25 -16.46
CA VAL A 10 -21.95 16.21 -15.57
C VAL A 10 -22.12 14.85 -16.21
N GLU A 11 -23.26 14.58 -16.84
CA GLU A 11 -23.50 13.34 -17.58
C GLU A 11 -22.48 13.21 -18.73
N GLN A 12 -22.26 14.26 -19.53
CA GLN A 12 -21.26 14.22 -20.60
C GLN A 12 -19.84 13.97 -20.07
N LEU A 13 -19.44 14.63 -18.98
CA LEU A 13 -18.13 14.40 -18.37
C LEU A 13 -18.01 12.99 -17.77
N THR A 14 -19.12 12.43 -17.30
CA THR A 14 -19.19 11.05 -16.79
C THR A 14 -18.98 10.06 -17.93
N ASP A 15 -19.67 10.23 -19.05
CA ASP A 15 -19.51 9.40 -20.26
C ASP A 15 -18.07 9.49 -20.80
N GLU A 16 -17.50 10.70 -20.87
CA GLU A 16 -16.11 10.89 -21.34
C GLU A 16 -15.10 10.20 -20.41
N LEU A 17 -15.32 10.25 -19.09
CA LEU A 17 -14.47 9.57 -18.12
C LEU A 17 -14.59 8.05 -18.23
N GLU A 18 -15.81 7.52 -18.39
CA GLU A 18 -16.07 6.09 -18.59
C GLU A 18 -15.36 5.58 -19.85
N GLN A 19 -15.49 6.30 -20.96
CA GLN A 19 -14.84 5.94 -22.22
C GLN A 19 -13.31 5.87 -22.04
N LYS A 20 -12.70 6.92 -21.49
CA LYS A 20 -11.24 6.98 -21.29
C LYS A 20 -10.75 5.92 -20.31
N ALA A 21 -11.52 5.63 -19.26
CA ALA A 21 -11.21 4.56 -18.31
C ALA A 21 -11.25 3.19 -19.01
N SER A 22 -12.28 2.95 -19.82
CA SER A 22 -12.42 1.71 -20.60
C SER A 22 -11.26 1.51 -21.57
N GLU A 23 -10.82 2.56 -22.27
CA GLU A 23 -9.64 2.51 -23.14
C GLU A 23 -8.35 2.16 -22.37
N LEU A 24 -8.19 2.66 -21.15
CA LEU A 24 -7.07 2.30 -20.29
C LEU A 24 -7.14 0.86 -19.81
N ILE A 25 -8.34 0.36 -19.47
CA ILE A 25 -8.56 -1.04 -19.10
C ILE A 25 -8.16 -1.95 -20.27
N THR A 26 -8.62 -1.66 -21.49
CA THR A 26 -8.22 -2.43 -22.68
C THR A 26 -6.71 -2.45 -22.87
N LYS A 27 -6.02 -1.32 -22.68
CA LYS A 27 -4.54 -1.28 -22.76
C LYS A 27 -3.87 -2.15 -21.69
N VAL A 28 -4.46 -2.29 -20.51
CA VAL A 28 -3.96 -3.18 -19.45
C VAL A 28 -4.21 -4.64 -19.82
N ASP A 29 -5.40 -4.96 -20.31
CA ASP A 29 -5.77 -6.32 -20.74
C ASP A 29 -4.88 -6.81 -21.89
N ASP A 30 -4.62 -5.96 -22.89
CA ASP A 30 -3.70 -6.23 -24.01
C ASP A 30 -2.26 -6.52 -23.56
N ARG A 31 -1.90 -6.12 -22.33
CA ARG A 31 -0.57 -6.36 -21.72
C ARG A 31 -0.54 -7.60 -20.83
N GLY A 32 -1.56 -8.45 -20.88
CA GLY A 32 -1.68 -9.64 -20.03
C GLY A 32 -2.33 -9.33 -18.68
N GLY A 33 -3.21 -8.34 -18.64
CA GLY A 33 -3.90 -7.88 -17.43
C GLY A 33 -2.99 -7.15 -16.45
N SER A 34 -3.49 -6.94 -15.23
CA SER A 34 -2.80 -6.12 -14.23
C SER A 34 -1.39 -6.60 -13.87
N ILE A 35 -1.18 -7.92 -13.75
CA ILE A 35 0.14 -8.48 -13.43
C ILE A 35 1.13 -8.16 -14.56
N GLY A 36 0.77 -8.50 -15.81
CA GLY A 36 1.63 -8.23 -16.96
C GLY A 36 1.91 -6.73 -17.15
N ALA A 37 0.93 -5.87 -16.90
CA ALA A 37 1.11 -4.42 -16.96
C ALA A 37 2.04 -3.87 -15.86
N ILE A 38 2.01 -4.45 -14.65
CA ILE A 38 2.91 -4.10 -13.54
C ILE A 38 4.33 -4.56 -13.83
N GLU A 39 4.51 -5.79 -14.31
CA GLU A 39 5.82 -6.35 -14.68
C GLU A 39 6.47 -5.54 -15.82
N GLN A 40 5.68 -5.06 -16.77
CA GLN A 40 6.12 -4.19 -17.85
C GLN A 40 6.30 -2.72 -17.43
N LYS A 41 6.11 -2.38 -16.15
CA LYS A 41 6.20 -1.02 -15.59
C LYS A 41 5.26 0.00 -16.25
N PHE A 42 4.19 -0.46 -16.91
CA PHE A 42 3.26 0.40 -17.64
C PHE A 42 2.51 1.32 -16.68
N MET A 43 1.88 0.76 -15.64
CA MET A 43 1.10 1.53 -14.68
C MET A 43 1.96 2.55 -13.93
N GLN A 44 3.12 2.13 -13.43
CA GLN A 44 4.08 3.01 -12.75
C GLN A 44 4.58 4.12 -13.68
N GLY A 45 4.83 3.79 -14.95
CA GLY A 45 5.24 4.76 -15.96
C GLY A 45 4.17 5.81 -16.27
N GLU A 46 2.90 5.43 -16.40
CA GLU A 46 1.79 6.38 -16.60
C GLU A 46 1.61 7.32 -15.41
N ILE A 47 1.68 6.79 -14.18
CA ILE A 47 1.60 7.59 -12.94
C ILE A 47 2.77 8.58 -12.88
N ALA A 48 4.00 8.11 -13.12
CA ALA A 48 5.19 8.96 -13.09
C ALA A 48 5.12 10.05 -14.18
N ARG A 49 4.62 9.74 -15.37
CA ARG A 49 4.45 10.71 -16.46
C ARG A 49 3.43 11.78 -16.08
N ALA A 50 2.28 11.39 -15.52
CA ALA A 50 1.25 12.32 -15.07
C ALA A 50 1.78 13.22 -13.94
N ALA A 51 2.50 12.67 -12.97
CA ALA A 51 3.12 13.42 -11.89
C ALA A 51 4.14 14.45 -12.42
N LEU A 52 4.98 14.06 -13.38
CA LEU A 52 5.95 14.97 -14.01
C LEU A 52 5.26 16.08 -14.81
N GLN A 53 4.18 15.77 -15.53
CA GLN A 53 3.41 16.77 -16.26
C GLN A 53 2.77 17.78 -15.31
N TYR A 54 2.15 17.31 -14.22
CA TYR A 54 1.56 18.17 -13.20
C TYR A 54 2.63 19.05 -12.53
N GLN A 55 3.76 18.46 -12.13
CA GLN A 55 4.87 19.20 -11.54
C GLN A 55 5.36 20.33 -12.45
N ARG A 56 5.54 20.05 -13.75
CA ARG A 56 5.91 21.07 -14.75
C ARG A 56 4.84 22.15 -14.90
N ALA A 57 3.56 21.79 -14.86
CA ALA A 57 2.47 22.75 -14.93
C ALA A 57 2.46 23.68 -13.70
N VAL A 58 2.77 23.16 -12.51
CA VAL A 58 2.92 23.95 -11.28
C VAL A 58 4.12 24.88 -11.37
N GLU A 59 5.27 24.40 -11.85
CA GLU A 59 6.50 25.19 -12.01
C GLU A 59 6.35 26.31 -13.03
N LYS A 60 5.64 26.07 -14.13
CA LYS A 60 5.33 27.08 -15.16
C LYS A 60 4.24 28.06 -14.75
N GLY A 61 3.46 27.73 -13.71
CA GLY A 61 2.29 28.50 -13.30
C GLY A 61 1.02 28.23 -14.11
N ASP A 62 1.02 27.24 -15.01
CA ASP A 62 -0.16 26.78 -15.75
C ASP A 62 -1.18 26.14 -14.77
N ALA A 63 -0.68 25.45 -13.75
CA ALA A 63 -1.47 24.96 -12.62
C ALA A 63 -1.20 25.84 -11.39
N VAL A 64 -2.19 26.62 -10.96
CA VAL A 64 -2.06 27.53 -9.82
C VAL A 64 -2.28 26.77 -8.52
N VAL A 65 -1.29 26.82 -7.63
CA VAL A 65 -1.35 26.30 -6.26
C VAL A 65 -1.22 27.49 -5.30
N VAL A 66 -2.35 27.89 -4.73
CA VAL A 66 -2.47 29.06 -3.84
C VAL A 66 -1.59 28.87 -2.61
N GLY A 67 -0.77 29.88 -2.30
CA GLY A 67 0.19 29.84 -1.20
C GLY A 67 1.52 29.16 -1.53
N VAL A 68 1.64 28.52 -2.70
CA VAL A 68 2.88 27.85 -3.14
C VAL A 68 3.52 28.58 -4.32
N ASN A 69 2.86 28.62 -5.48
CA ASN A 69 3.40 29.28 -6.68
C ASN A 69 2.73 30.64 -6.98
N LYS A 70 1.57 30.90 -6.38
CA LYS A 70 0.85 32.18 -6.50
C LYS A 70 0.20 32.56 -5.18
N PHE A 71 0.16 33.85 -4.90
CA PHE A 71 -0.47 34.41 -3.69
C PHE A 71 0.20 33.94 -2.38
N GLN A 72 1.55 33.84 -2.37
CA GLN A 72 2.29 33.52 -1.15
C GLN A 72 2.18 34.66 -0.13
N THR A 73 2.03 34.30 1.14
CA THR A 73 2.08 35.23 2.27
C THR A 73 3.45 35.19 2.94
N GLN A 74 3.92 36.31 3.47
CA GLN A 74 5.20 36.39 4.19
C GLN A 74 5.12 35.93 5.66
N ASN A 75 3.92 35.59 6.14
CA ASN A 75 3.73 35.11 7.50
C ASN A 75 4.01 33.61 7.56
N ASP A 76 5.17 33.25 8.10
CA ASP A 76 5.48 31.86 8.43
C ASP A 76 4.67 31.45 9.67
N ILE A 77 3.69 30.59 9.47
CA ILE A 77 3.04 29.86 10.56
C ILE A 77 3.89 28.61 10.77
N GLU A 78 4.56 28.49 11.91
CA GLU A 78 5.18 27.23 12.31
C GLU A 78 4.10 26.33 12.93
N PRO A 79 3.62 25.28 12.24
CA PRO A 79 2.70 24.33 12.85
C PRO A 79 3.44 23.54 13.94
N GLN A 80 2.76 23.26 15.04
CA GLN A 80 3.26 22.27 16.00
C GLN A 80 3.23 20.89 15.32
N LEU A 81 4.41 20.37 15.00
CA LEU A 81 4.55 19.04 14.42
C LEU A 81 4.43 17.99 15.52
N LEU A 82 3.82 16.86 15.18
CA LEU A 82 3.86 15.66 16.02
C LEU A 82 5.31 15.19 16.14
N GLN A 83 5.84 15.17 17.36
CA GLN A 83 7.15 14.57 17.64
C GLN A 83 6.99 13.09 17.97
N ILE A 84 7.77 12.25 17.30
CA ILE A 84 7.78 10.80 17.52
C ILE A 84 8.67 10.51 18.74
N ASP A 85 8.15 9.74 19.71
CA ASP A 85 8.90 9.31 20.90
C ASP A 85 10.09 8.42 20.49
N ALA A 86 11.30 8.93 20.67
CA ALA A 86 12.54 8.22 20.37
C ALA A 86 12.72 6.95 21.23
N GLU A 87 12.10 6.89 22.42
CA GLU A 87 12.16 5.73 23.31
C GLU A 87 11.13 4.65 22.99
N ALA A 88 10.14 4.94 22.13
CA ALA A 88 9.11 3.96 21.75
C ALA A 88 9.73 2.67 21.19
N ALA A 89 10.83 2.83 20.45
CA ALA A 89 11.82 1.81 20.06
C ALA A 89 12.08 0.77 21.16
N GLN A 90 12.67 1.28 22.23
CA GLN A 90 13.19 0.49 23.35
C GLN A 90 12.04 -0.12 24.17
N LYS A 91 10.96 0.64 24.39
CA LYS A 91 9.76 0.16 25.09
C LYS A 91 9.14 -1.03 24.37
N GLN A 92 9.07 -0.98 23.04
CA GLN A 92 8.51 -2.08 22.24
C GLN A 92 9.43 -3.31 22.22
N GLN A 93 10.75 -3.12 22.17
CA GLN A 93 11.71 -4.23 22.27
C GLN A 93 11.62 -4.95 23.62
N ALA A 94 11.54 -4.19 24.72
CA ALA A 94 11.37 -4.76 26.06
C ALA A 94 10.07 -5.58 26.17
N ARG A 95 8.95 -5.02 25.69
CA ARG A 95 7.65 -5.72 25.62
C ARG A 95 7.72 -7.00 24.80
N LEU A 96 8.43 -6.97 23.66
CA LEU A 96 8.59 -8.14 22.79
C LEU A 96 9.41 -9.24 23.47
N ALA A 97 10.48 -8.87 24.17
CA ALA A 97 11.31 -9.82 24.92
C ALA A 97 10.50 -10.50 26.03
N GLU A 98 9.73 -9.72 26.79
CA GLU A 98 8.84 -10.25 27.83
C GLU A 98 7.74 -11.16 27.24
N PHE A 99 7.12 -10.73 26.15
CA PHE A 99 6.11 -11.51 25.44
C PHE A 99 6.65 -12.88 24.98
N ARG A 100 7.89 -12.92 24.48
CA ARG A 100 8.57 -14.17 24.09
C ARG A 100 8.95 -15.03 25.29
N ALA A 101 9.33 -14.44 26.41
CA ALA A 101 9.71 -15.19 27.60
C ALA A 101 8.53 -15.92 28.28
N GLN A 102 7.29 -15.45 28.07
CA GLN A 102 6.10 -15.97 28.76
C GLN A 102 5.27 -16.97 27.93
N ARG A 103 5.66 -17.24 26.68
CA ARG A 103 4.86 -18.07 25.77
C ARG A 103 5.28 -19.55 25.81
N ASP A 104 4.39 -20.41 25.29
CA ASP A 104 4.72 -21.80 25.00
C ASP A 104 5.43 -21.89 23.65
N ASP A 105 6.76 -21.96 23.68
CA ASP A 105 7.59 -22.04 22.46
C ASP A 105 7.30 -23.29 21.62
N LYS A 106 6.84 -24.38 22.23
CA LYS A 106 6.45 -25.58 21.48
C LYS A 106 5.18 -25.32 20.70
N ALA A 107 4.15 -24.75 21.34
CA ALA A 107 2.91 -24.39 20.66
C ALA A 107 3.14 -23.39 19.52
N VAL A 108 4.06 -22.43 19.71
CA VAL A 108 4.48 -21.50 18.65
C VAL A 108 5.14 -22.24 17.49
N ALA A 109 6.12 -23.10 17.78
CA ALA A 109 6.85 -23.85 16.76
C ALA A 109 5.89 -24.75 15.95
N ASP A 110 4.98 -25.46 16.61
CA ASP A 110 3.97 -26.30 15.97
C ASP A 110 3.03 -25.47 15.07
N GLY A 111 2.61 -24.29 15.54
CA GLY A 111 1.78 -23.36 14.77
C GLY A 111 2.48 -22.80 13.52
N LEU A 112 3.74 -22.40 13.66
CA LEU A 112 4.56 -21.91 12.55
C LEU A 112 4.88 -23.03 11.55
N TYR A 113 5.17 -24.25 12.03
CA TYR A 113 5.38 -25.40 11.17
C TYR A 113 4.13 -25.70 10.32
N SER A 114 2.94 -25.69 10.93
CA SER A 114 1.69 -25.91 10.19
C SER A 114 1.42 -24.83 9.14
N LEU A 115 1.79 -23.57 9.43
CA LEU A 115 1.73 -22.49 8.45
C LEU A 115 2.71 -22.71 7.30
N GLN A 116 3.94 -23.12 7.61
CA GLN A 116 4.97 -23.39 6.60
C GLN A 116 4.55 -24.49 5.63
N GLU A 117 3.99 -25.59 6.15
CA GLU A 117 3.51 -26.70 5.32
C GLU A 117 2.34 -26.26 4.43
N ALA A 118 1.38 -25.51 4.98
CA ALA A 118 0.28 -24.96 4.20
C ALA A 118 0.75 -24.00 3.11
N ALA A 119 1.79 -23.19 3.39
CA ALA A 119 2.38 -22.26 2.44
C ALA A 119 3.10 -22.93 1.26
N LYS A 120 3.51 -24.20 1.40
CA LYS A 120 4.10 -24.97 0.29
C LYS A 120 3.06 -25.55 -0.66
N GLY A 121 1.79 -25.56 -0.26
CA GLY A 121 0.67 -26.06 -1.07
C GLY A 121 -0.34 -24.95 -1.37
N ASP A 122 -1.57 -25.38 -1.69
CA ASP A 122 -2.69 -24.49 -2.06
C ASP A 122 -3.73 -24.36 -0.92
N GLU A 123 -3.35 -24.67 0.31
CA GLU A 123 -4.23 -24.54 1.47
C GLU A 123 -4.49 -23.06 1.82
N ASN A 124 -5.65 -22.79 2.42
CA ASN A 124 -5.93 -21.47 2.95
C ASN A 124 -5.03 -21.16 4.16
N LEU A 125 -4.19 -20.14 4.03
CA LEU A 125 -3.22 -19.75 5.05
C LEU A 125 -3.84 -19.03 6.25
N VAL A 126 -4.99 -18.37 6.09
CA VAL A 126 -5.59 -17.51 7.13
C VAL A 126 -5.86 -18.29 8.44
N PRO A 127 -6.49 -19.49 8.43
CA PRO A 127 -6.65 -20.30 9.63
C PRO A 127 -5.31 -20.65 10.32
N LYS A 128 -4.26 -20.93 9.54
CA LYS A 128 -2.92 -21.28 10.07
C LYS A 128 -2.25 -20.07 10.73
N ILE A 129 -2.36 -18.89 10.11
CA ILE A 129 -1.90 -17.62 10.67
C ILE A 129 -2.61 -17.34 12.00
N ILE A 130 -3.94 -17.47 12.05
CA ILE A 130 -4.72 -17.25 13.28
C ILE A 130 -4.26 -18.21 14.38
N ASN A 131 -4.03 -19.48 14.05
CA ASN A 131 -3.55 -20.47 15.02
C ASN A 131 -2.15 -20.13 15.55
N ALA A 132 -1.21 -19.73 14.69
CA ALA A 132 0.12 -19.30 15.12
C ALA A 132 0.06 -18.06 16.02
N LEU A 133 -0.76 -17.06 15.67
CA LEU A 133 -0.96 -15.86 16.49
C LEU A 133 -1.62 -16.18 17.84
N ARG A 134 -2.60 -17.09 17.87
CA ARG A 134 -3.22 -17.58 19.12
C ARG A 134 -2.21 -18.30 20.01
N ALA A 135 -1.28 -19.05 19.41
CA ALA A 135 -0.14 -19.66 20.09
C ALA A 135 0.93 -18.65 20.53
N LYS A 136 0.73 -17.33 20.31
CA LYS A 136 1.66 -16.25 20.66
C LYS A 136 2.91 -16.18 19.76
N ALA A 137 2.79 -16.58 18.49
CA ALA A 137 3.74 -16.17 17.47
C ALA A 137 3.63 -14.66 17.23
N THR A 138 4.74 -14.03 16.90
CA THR A 138 4.84 -12.62 16.55
C THR A 138 4.56 -12.41 15.05
N LEU A 139 4.18 -11.19 14.66
CA LEU A 139 4.02 -10.85 13.24
C LEU A 139 5.29 -11.15 12.43
N GLY A 140 6.46 -10.80 12.97
CA GLY A 140 7.75 -11.08 12.34
C GLY A 140 7.96 -12.57 12.07
N GLU A 141 7.72 -13.44 13.05
CA GLU A 141 7.89 -14.89 12.91
C GLU A 141 6.93 -15.51 11.88
N VAL A 142 5.69 -15.02 11.81
CA VAL A 142 4.71 -15.43 10.80
C VAL A 142 5.18 -15.01 9.40
N CYS A 143 5.60 -13.76 9.25
CA CYS A 143 6.13 -13.25 7.99
C CYS A 143 7.43 -13.95 7.58
N ASP A 144 8.35 -14.22 8.51
CA ASP A 144 9.61 -14.94 8.26
C ASP A 144 9.36 -16.37 7.80
N THR A 145 8.42 -17.06 8.42
CA THR A 145 7.99 -18.40 7.99
C THR A 145 7.51 -18.38 6.54
N MET A 146 6.66 -17.40 6.17
CA MET A 146 6.16 -17.28 4.80
C MET A 146 7.26 -16.85 3.82
N ARG A 147 8.18 -15.96 4.22
CA ARG A 147 9.37 -15.60 3.43
C ARG A 147 10.28 -16.77 3.15
N GLY A 148 10.40 -17.71 4.09
CA GLY A 148 11.16 -18.94 3.88
C GLY A 148 10.63 -19.82 2.74
N VAL A 149 9.34 -19.67 2.38
CA VAL A 149 8.69 -20.44 1.30
C VAL A 149 8.56 -19.61 0.02
N PHE A 150 8.09 -18.36 0.11
CA PHE A 150 7.79 -17.52 -1.04
C PHE A 150 8.94 -16.62 -1.49
N GLY A 151 9.96 -16.44 -0.64
CA GLY A 151 11.00 -15.43 -0.83
C GLY A 151 10.52 -14.00 -0.53
N GLU A 152 11.30 -13.03 -1.00
CA GLU A 152 10.97 -11.61 -0.91
C GLU A 152 10.93 -11.02 -2.31
N TYR A 153 9.90 -10.22 -2.58
CA TYR A 153 9.83 -9.46 -3.83
C TYR A 153 10.97 -8.43 -3.90
N ARG A 154 11.60 -8.31 -5.06
CA ARG A 154 12.61 -7.27 -5.35
C ARG A 154 12.31 -6.70 -6.72
N ASP A 155 12.26 -5.36 -6.81
CA ASP A 155 12.23 -4.69 -8.10
C ASP A 155 13.57 -4.95 -8.83
N SER A 156 13.48 -5.39 -10.09
CA SER A 156 14.61 -5.48 -11.02
C SER A 156 14.68 -4.28 -11.96
#